data_AF-A0ABD6N021-F1
#
_entry.id   AF-A0ABD6N021-F1
#
_cell.length_a   1.000
_cell.length_b   1.000
_cell.length_c   1.000
_cell.angle_alpha   90.00
_cell.angle_beta   90.00
_cell.angle_gamma   90.00
#
_symmetry.space_group_name_H-M   'P 1'
#
loop_
_entity.id
_entity.type
_entity.pdbx_description
1 polymer ?
#
loop_
_entity_poly.entity_id
_entity_poly.type
_entity_poly.pdbx_seq_one_letter_code
_entity_poly.pdbx_strand_id
1 'polypeptide(L)'
;MQRIGFWSELVSPGGQFRYGSVTEGEGPTPIKAEWLNMLQEELVNVILAYLPALDHTDNTQLLQALRAFAAQFPQKADSLAGYGILDAYTKLQVNQLLLNKAAKADSLAGYGILDAFTKDQVNDLLATKQDKSTALMAANGWRLDKATGLLEQWGSGIVGPDSTSPAINFPTPFAEVYNCFGNKVTPNSEDGDGNAAGAFHISTTQYRLFNDTNTYQATVHWRALGKAPGY
;
A
#
# COMPACT_ATOMS: atom_id res chain seq x y z
N MET A 1 16.14 -61.12 21.55
CA MET A 1 15.93 -61.88 22.80
C MET A 1 14.68 -62.78 22.81
N GLN A 2 14.86 -64.09 22.99
CA GLN A 2 13.79 -65.07 23.19
C GLN A 2 13.35 -65.12 24.66
N ARG A 3 12.08 -65.48 24.91
CA ARG A 3 11.60 -65.72 26.28
C ARG A 3 12.07 -67.10 26.78
N ILE A 4 12.06 -67.29 28.11
CA ILE A 4 12.44 -68.58 28.72
C ILE A 4 11.56 -69.74 28.25
N GLY A 5 10.32 -69.49 27.83
CA GLY A 5 9.41 -70.47 27.25
C GLY A 5 9.86 -71.14 25.94
N PHE A 6 10.85 -70.57 25.25
CA PHE A 6 11.49 -71.25 24.12
C PHE A 6 12.42 -72.39 24.57
N TRP A 7 12.97 -72.27 25.79
CA TRP A 7 13.99 -73.16 26.34
C TRP A 7 13.46 -74.06 27.48
N SER A 8 12.23 -73.82 27.93
CA SER A 8 11.59 -74.54 29.02
C SER A 8 10.08 -74.58 28.83
N GLU A 9 9.49 -75.77 28.95
CA GLU A 9 8.03 -75.96 28.96
C GLU A 9 7.40 -75.59 30.32
N LEU A 10 8.20 -75.55 31.38
CA LEU A 10 7.76 -75.18 32.72
C LEU A 10 7.66 -73.65 32.87
N VAL A 11 6.77 -73.00 32.12
CA VAL A 11 6.60 -71.54 32.08
C VAL A 11 5.15 -71.13 32.31
N SER A 12 4.90 -69.84 32.53
CA SER A 12 3.54 -69.29 32.48
C SER A 12 2.95 -69.43 31.08
N PRO A 13 1.62 -69.29 30.89
CA PRO A 13 1.02 -69.27 29.55
C PRO A 13 1.62 -68.23 28.60
N GLY A 14 2.25 -67.18 29.15
CA GLY A 14 2.98 -66.15 28.39
C GLY A 14 4.45 -66.49 28.08
N GLY A 15 4.94 -67.69 28.41
CA GLY A 15 6.33 -68.10 28.20
C GLY A 15 7.34 -67.44 29.15
N GLN A 16 6.87 -66.89 30.28
CA GLN A 16 7.71 -66.24 31.31
C GLN A 16 8.00 -67.20 32.47
N PHE A 17 8.91 -66.79 33.36
CA PHE A 17 9.14 -67.51 34.61
C PHE A 17 7.83 -67.63 35.42
N ARG A 18 7.60 -68.82 35.98
CA ARG A 18 6.54 -69.08 36.96
C ARG A 18 7.16 -69.61 38.26
N TYR A 19 6.49 -69.32 39.37
CA TYR A 19 6.78 -69.97 40.64
C TYR A 19 6.32 -71.43 40.62
N GLY A 20 6.94 -72.26 41.44
CA GLY A 20 6.46 -73.61 41.71
C GLY A 20 5.35 -73.57 42.76
N SER A 21 4.43 -74.54 42.70
CA SER A 21 3.35 -74.72 43.67
C SER A 21 3.38 -76.14 44.20
N VAL A 22 3.63 -76.28 45.51
CA VAL A 22 3.55 -77.58 46.19
C VAL A 22 2.12 -78.08 46.32
N THR A 23 1.14 -77.18 46.29
CA THR A 23 -0.30 -77.49 46.40
C THR A 23 -0.87 -78.01 45.08
N GLU A 24 -0.38 -77.52 43.95
CA GLU A 24 -0.85 -77.89 42.60
C GLU A 24 0.07 -78.91 41.91
N GLY A 25 1.21 -79.25 42.51
CA GLY A 25 2.19 -80.19 41.95
C GLY A 25 3.00 -79.62 40.79
N GLU A 26 2.96 -78.31 40.57
CA GLU A 26 3.63 -77.63 39.45
C GLU A 26 5.06 -77.22 39.81
N GLY A 27 6.03 -77.67 39.01
CA GLY A 27 7.43 -77.27 39.17
C GLY A 27 7.70 -75.80 38.80
N PRO A 28 8.63 -75.10 39.48
CA PRO A 28 9.07 -73.76 39.10
C PRO A 28 9.81 -73.79 37.76
N THR A 29 9.88 -72.64 37.06
CA THR A 29 10.68 -72.54 35.84
C THR A 29 12.17 -72.71 36.14
N PRO A 30 12.85 -73.71 35.56
CA PRO A 30 14.28 -73.85 35.71
C PRO A 30 15.02 -72.74 34.96
N ILE A 31 16.09 -72.23 35.56
CA ILE A 31 16.99 -71.29 34.90
C ILE A 31 17.83 -72.05 33.87
N LYS A 32 17.75 -71.64 32.60
CA LYS A 32 18.48 -72.25 31.48
C LYS A 32 19.72 -71.44 31.14
N ALA A 33 20.86 -72.12 30.97
CA ALA A 33 22.14 -71.48 30.69
C ALA A 33 22.12 -70.76 29.33
N GLU A 34 21.43 -71.34 28.35
CA GLU A 34 21.23 -70.78 27.02
C GLU A 34 20.52 -69.43 27.07
N TRP A 35 19.51 -69.31 27.94
CA TRP A 35 18.80 -68.05 28.14
C TRP A 35 19.68 -67.01 28.82
N LEU A 36 20.46 -67.39 29.83
CA LEU A 36 21.44 -66.50 30.49
C LEU A 36 22.53 -66.04 29.53
N ASN A 37 23.07 -66.95 28.72
CA ASN A 37 24.09 -66.61 27.71
C ASN A 37 23.52 -65.68 26.64
N MET A 38 22.29 -65.89 26.18
CA MET A 38 21.63 -64.96 25.27
C MET A 38 21.47 -63.56 25.88
N LEU A 39 21.08 -63.45 27.16
CA LEU A 39 21.07 -62.15 27.84
C LEU A 39 22.45 -61.51 27.88
N GLN A 40 23.47 -62.29 28.21
CA GLN A 40 24.85 -61.84 28.28
C GLN A 40 25.33 -61.29 26.93
N GLU A 41 25.12 -62.03 25.85
CA GLU A 41 25.54 -61.60 24.51
C GLU A 41 24.80 -60.34 24.03
N GLU A 42 23.51 -60.19 24.34
CA GLU A 42 22.77 -58.96 24.02
C GLU A 42 23.36 -57.74 24.76
N LEU A 43 23.73 -57.89 26.04
CA LEU A 43 24.39 -56.83 26.81
C LEU A 43 25.81 -56.55 26.31
N VAL A 44 26.57 -57.60 25.96
CA VAL A 44 27.91 -57.49 25.36
C VAL A 44 27.84 -56.73 24.04
N ASN A 45 26.86 -57.04 23.19
CA ASN A 45 26.68 -56.34 21.91
C ASN A 45 26.39 -54.85 22.09
N VAL A 46 25.59 -54.48 23.11
CA VAL A 46 25.38 -53.06 23.46
C VAL A 46 26.68 -52.40 23.89
N ILE A 47 27.51 -53.08 24.69
CA ILE A 47 28.79 -52.55 25.16
C ILE A 47 29.74 -52.34 23.97
N LEU A 48 29.92 -53.36 23.14
CA LEU A 48 30.84 -53.34 22.00
C LEU A 48 30.41 -52.40 20.88
N ALA A 49 29.14 -51.99 20.82
CA ALA A 49 28.68 -50.96 19.89
C ALA A 49 29.26 -49.57 20.21
N TYR A 50 29.66 -49.31 21.46
CA TYR A 50 30.11 -47.98 21.90
C TYR A 50 31.48 -47.97 22.61
N LEU A 51 31.98 -49.13 23.05
CA LEU A 51 33.29 -49.29 23.69
C LEU A 51 34.20 -50.22 22.86
N PRO A 52 35.53 -50.06 22.93
CA PRO A 52 36.46 -50.80 22.07
C PRO A 52 36.57 -52.30 22.38
N ALA A 53 36.36 -52.70 23.64
CA ALA A 53 36.48 -54.10 24.09
C ALA A 53 35.74 -54.31 25.42
N LEU A 54 35.53 -55.58 25.78
CA LEU A 54 35.06 -55.97 27.11
C LEU A 54 36.19 -55.96 28.13
N ASP A 55 35.89 -55.53 29.35
CA ASP A 55 36.80 -55.55 30.51
C ASP A 55 36.16 -56.28 31.70
N HIS A 56 36.68 -57.46 32.02
CA HIS A 56 36.19 -58.27 33.15
C HIS A 56 36.43 -57.63 34.53
N THR A 57 37.26 -56.58 34.61
CA THR A 57 37.52 -55.83 35.83
C THR A 57 36.59 -54.63 36.02
N ASP A 58 35.80 -54.27 35.00
CA ASP A 58 34.89 -53.12 35.02
C ASP A 58 33.42 -53.56 34.99
N ASN A 59 32.71 -53.36 36.10
CA ASN A 59 31.27 -53.63 36.21
C ASN A 59 30.38 -52.45 35.79
N THR A 60 30.94 -51.39 35.20
CA THR A 60 30.23 -50.18 34.77
C THR A 60 30.12 -50.03 33.24
N GLN A 61 30.63 -51.00 32.47
CA GLN A 61 30.69 -50.95 31.00
C GLN A 61 29.33 -50.66 30.33
N LEU A 62 28.24 -51.27 30.80
CA LEU A 62 26.91 -50.99 30.26
C LEU A 62 26.50 -49.51 30.45
N LEU A 63 26.82 -48.94 31.62
CA LEU A 63 26.57 -47.53 31.90
C LEU A 63 27.45 -46.63 31.02
N GLN A 64 28.71 -47.00 30.81
CA GLN A 64 29.62 -46.26 29.94
C GLN A 64 29.14 -46.26 28.48
N ALA A 65 28.70 -47.41 27.97
CA ALA A 65 28.14 -47.53 26.63
C ALA A 65 26.87 -46.66 26.45
N LEU A 66 25.97 -46.66 27.44
CA LEU A 66 24.80 -45.79 27.43
C LEU A 66 25.15 -44.30 27.45
N ARG A 67 26.17 -43.91 28.23
CA ARG A 67 26.67 -42.53 28.24
C ARG A 67 27.29 -42.13 26.91
N ALA A 68 28.05 -43.03 26.29
CA ALA A 68 28.65 -42.81 24.97
C ALA A 68 27.58 -42.68 23.87
N PHE A 69 26.56 -43.53 23.88
CA PHE A 69 25.39 -43.39 23.01
C PHE A 69 24.72 -42.03 23.17
N ALA A 70 24.39 -41.65 24.41
CA ALA A 70 23.72 -40.38 24.70
C ALA A 70 24.57 -39.17 24.30
N ALA A 71 25.90 -39.28 24.32
CA ALA A 71 26.81 -38.21 23.90
C ALA A 71 26.81 -37.95 22.38
N GLN A 72 26.32 -38.88 21.56
CA GLN A 72 26.16 -38.66 20.12
C GLN A 72 25.02 -37.68 19.80
N PHE A 73 24.12 -37.45 20.76
CA PHE A 73 22.96 -36.57 20.60
C PHE A 73 23.08 -35.34 21.52
N PRO A 74 23.10 -34.12 20.96
CA PRO A 74 23.10 -32.91 21.75
C PRO A 74 21.75 -32.74 22.45
N GLN A 75 21.77 -32.70 23.79
CA GLN A 75 20.53 -32.59 24.58
C GLN A 75 20.07 -31.14 24.79
N LYS A 76 20.95 -30.15 24.63
CA LYS A 76 20.68 -28.71 24.80
C LYS A 76 21.57 -27.85 23.89
N ALA A 77 21.55 -28.11 22.59
CA ALA A 77 22.24 -27.23 21.66
C ALA A 77 21.56 -25.85 21.59
N ASP A 78 22.36 -24.80 21.49
CA ASP A 78 21.93 -23.40 21.29
C ASP A 78 21.90 -23.00 19.81
N SER A 79 22.16 -23.95 18.91
CA SER A 79 22.21 -23.76 17.48
C SER A 79 21.61 -24.93 16.70
N LEU A 80 21.13 -24.64 15.49
CA LEU A 80 20.61 -25.64 14.55
C LEU A 80 21.69 -26.68 14.16
N ALA A 81 22.92 -26.21 13.93
CA ALA A 81 24.06 -27.07 13.64
C ALA A 81 24.36 -28.04 14.79
N GLY A 82 24.17 -27.60 16.04
CA GLY A 82 24.25 -28.48 17.20
C GLY A 82 23.29 -29.66 17.05
N TYR A 83 22.03 -29.46 16.67
CA TYR A 83 21.07 -30.54 16.41
C TYR A 83 21.31 -31.34 15.11
N GLY A 84 22.41 -31.12 14.38
CA GLY A 84 22.67 -31.78 13.11
C GLY A 84 21.87 -31.23 11.93
N ILE A 85 21.21 -30.08 12.09
CA ILE A 85 20.48 -29.41 11.00
C ILE A 85 21.50 -28.55 10.23
N LEU A 86 22.01 -29.10 9.13
CA LEU A 86 23.04 -28.47 8.30
C LEU A 86 22.47 -27.70 7.09
N ASP A 87 21.26 -28.05 6.65
CA ASP A 87 20.59 -27.41 5.53
C ASP A 87 19.48 -26.47 6.03
N ALA A 88 19.90 -25.36 6.63
CA ALA A 88 19.01 -24.30 7.08
C ALA A 88 19.62 -22.93 6.79
N TYR A 89 18.77 -21.97 6.42
CA TYR A 89 19.22 -20.60 6.23
C TYR A 89 19.70 -19.97 7.55
N THR A 90 20.89 -19.38 7.51
CA THR A 90 21.44 -18.58 8.60
C THR A 90 20.81 -17.18 8.62
N LYS A 91 20.79 -16.54 9.79
CA LYS A 91 20.38 -15.13 9.93
C LYS A 91 21.15 -14.22 8.97
N LEU A 92 22.44 -14.49 8.76
CA LEU A 92 23.27 -13.72 7.84
C LEU A 92 22.81 -13.85 6.38
N GLN A 93 22.57 -15.07 5.91
CA GLN A 93 22.08 -15.33 4.56
C GLN A 93 20.70 -14.66 4.34
N VAL A 94 19.78 -14.79 5.30
CA VAL A 94 18.46 -14.13 5.22
C VAL A 94 18.61 -12.61 5.17
N ASN A 95 19.44 -12.03 6.03
CA ASN A 95 19.68 -10.59 6.03
C ASN A 95 20.28 -10.11 4.70
N GLN A 96 21.20 -10.87 4.11
CA GLN A 96 21.77 -10.55 2.79
C GLN A 96 20.72 -10.63 1.68
N LEU A 97 19.86 -11.65 1.67
CA LEU A 97 18.76 -11.76 0.72
C LEU A 97 17.77 -10.60 0.85
N LEU A 98 17.45 -10.19 2.07
CA LEU A 98 16.59 -9.03 2.35
C LEU A 98 17.24 -7.73 1.90
N LEU A 99 18.52 -7.51 2.22
CA LEU A 99 19.28 -6.34 1.75
C LEU A 99 19.34 -6.28 0.23
N ASN A 100 19.57 -7.41 -0.44
CA ASN A 100 19.57 -7.49 -1.90
C ASN A 100 18.18 -7.20 -2.50
N LYS A 101 17.10 -7.56 -1.79
CA LYS A 101 15.73 -7.21 -2.18
C LYS A 101 15.44 -5.73 -1.96
N ALA A 102 15.92 -5.15 -0.87
CA ALA A 102 15.73 -3.74 -0.53
C ALA A 102 16.61 -2.79 -1.38
N ALA A 103 17.80 -3.22 -1.78
CA ALA A 103 18.76 -2.37 -2.51
C ALA A 103 18.54 -2.33 -4.03
N LYS A 104 17.58 -3.11 -4.57
CA LYS A 104 17.56 -3.41 -6.01
C LYS A 104 16.86 -2.38 -6.88
N ALA A 105 16.14 -1.43 -6.32
CA ALA A 105 15.31 -0.55 -7.12
C ALA A 105 15.31 0.89 -6.63
N ASP A 106 15.61 1.79 -7.55
CA ASP A 106 15.39 3.24 -7.48
C ASP A 106 13.98 3.64 -7.95
N SER A 107 13.15 2.65 -8.32
CA SER A 107 11.81 2.83 -8.85
C SER A 107 10.80 1.89 -8.19
N LEU A 108 9.53 2.33 -8.13
CA LEU A 108 8.42 1.53 -7.62
C LEU A 108 8.24 0.21 -8.38
N ALA A 109 8.45 0.24 -9.70
CA ALA A 109 8.39 -0.96 -10.55
C ALA A 109 9.45 -2.00 -10.17
N GLY A 110 10.66 -1.59 -9.79
CA GLY A 110 11.69 -2.52 -9.31
C GLY A 110 11.37 -3.16 -7.96
N TYR A 111 10.43 -2.60 -7.18
CA TYR A 111 9.83 -3.24 -6.00
C TYR A 111 8.60 -4.10 -6.33
N GLY A 112 8.20 -4.20 -7.60
CA GLY A 112 7.02 -4.94 -8.03
C GLY A 112 5.70 -4.17 -7.90
N ILE A 113 5.76 -2.86 -7.66
CA ILE A 113 4.58 -1.98 -7.64
C ILE A 113 4.34 -1.50 -9.08
N LEU A 114 3.37 -2.13 -9.75
CA LEU A 114 3.11 -1.92 -11.20
C LEU A 114 1.90 -1.01 -11.49
N ASP A 115 1.10 -0.68 -10.48
CA ASP A 115 -0.11 0.13 -10.58
C ASP A 115 0.11 1.60 -10.16
N ALA A 116 1.33 1.97 -9.80
CA ALA A 116 1.67 3.35 -9.48
C ALA A 116 1.87 4.21 -10.73
N PHE A 117 1.36 5.45 -10.70
CA PHE A 117 1.65 6.43 -11.74
C PHE A 117 3.13 6.82 -11.75
N THR A 118 3.69 6.95 -12.95
CA THR A 118 5.04 7.50 -13.14
C THR A 118 5.03 9.02 -13.05
N LYS A 119 6.18 9.60 -12.70
CA LYS A 119 6.37 11.05 -12.68
C LYS A 119 6.06 11.67 -14.05
N ASP A 120 6.44 11.02 -15.13
CA ASP A 120 6.22 11.50 -16.49
C ASP A 120 4.73 11.51 -16.85
N GLN A 121 4.00 10.42 -16.57
CA GLN A 121 2.55 10.39 -16.76
C GLN A 121 1.83 11.51 -16.00
N VAL A 122 2.23 11.78 -14.76
CA VAL A 122 1.64 12.87 -13.96
C VAL A 122 2.00 14.23 -14.54
N ASN A 123 3.25 14.43 -14.97
CA ASN A 123 3.68 15.69 -15.59
C ASN A 123 2.95 15.95 -16.91
N ASP A 124 2.75 14.93 -17.75
CA ASP A 124 2.01 15.04 -19.00
C ASP A 124 0.53 15.39 -18.76
N LEU A 125 -0.10 14.75 -17.77
CA LEU A 125 -1.45 15.08 -17.33
C LEU A 125 -1.55 16.50 -16.77
N LEU A 126 -0.54 16.98 -16.05
CA LEU A 126 -0.52 18.33 -15.50
C LEU A 126 -0.27 19.39 -16.57
N ALA A 127 0.62 19.13 -17.54
CA ALA A 127 0.94 20.04 -18.63
C ALA A 127 -0.28 20.31 -19.54
N THR A 128 -1.19 19.34 -19.63
CA THR A 128 -2.43 19.47 -20.42
C THR A 128 -3.61 20.04 -19.63
N LYS A 129 -3.46 20.23 -18.32
CA LYS A 129 -4.52 20.71 -17.44
C LYS A 129 -4.68 22.23 -17.58
N GLN A 130 -5.82 22.67 -18.09
CA GLN A 130 -6.17 24.09 -18.19
C GLN A 130 -6.53 24.69 -16.83
N ASP A 131 -6.14 25.95 -16.63
CA ASP A 131 -6.56 26.73 -15.47
C ASP A 131 -8.07 26.97 -15.47
N LYS A 132 -8.67 26.98 -14.27
CA LYS A 132 -10.10 27.21 -14.12
C LYS A 132 -10.45 28.67 -14.40
N SER A 133 -11.37 28.88 -15.33
CA SER A 133 -12.01 30.18 -15.57
C SER A 133 -12.61 30.76 -14.30
N THR A 134 -12.54 32.08 -14.16
CA THR A 134 -12.96 32.82 -12.95
C THR A 134 -14.03 33.84 -13.28
N ALA A 135 -14.94 34.15 -12.36
CA ALA A 135 -16.00 35.12 -12.58
C ALA A 135 -16.48 35.80 -11.29
N LEU A 136 -17.02 37.01 -11.43
CA LEU A 136 -17.84 37.70 -10.45
C LEU A 136 -19.28 37.80 -10.97
N MET A 137 -20.18 36.97 -10.45
CA MET A 137 -21.59 36.92 -10.87
C MET A 137 -22.45 37.92 -10.09
N ALA A 138 -22.18 39.20 -10.28
CA ALA A 138 -22.95 40.30 -9.71
C ALA A 138 -23.67 41.12 -10.80
N ALA A 139 -24.53 42.06 -10.41
CA ALA A 139 -25.26 42.94 -11.33
C ALA A 139 -24.30 43.74 -12.22
N ASN A 140 -23.18 44.21 -11.66
CA ASN A 140 -21.99 44.63 -12.40
C ASN A 140 -20.92 43.57 -12.18
N GLY A 141 -20.62 42.79 -13.22
CA GLY A 141 -19.88 41.56 -13.09
C GLY A 141 -18.96 41.29 -14.26
N TRP A 142 -18.23 40.18 -14.17
CA TRP A 142 -17.29 39.76 -15.20
C TRP A 142 -17.08 38.25 -15.20
N ARG A 143 -16.64 37.71 -16.32
CA ARG A 143 -16.08 36.36 -16.45
C ARG A 143 -14.81 36.39 -17.29
N LEU A 144 -13.82 35.62 -16.88
CA LEU A 144 -12.55 35.43 -17.55
C LEU A 144 -12.39 33.96 -17.89
N ASP A 145 -12.27 33.67 -19.19
CA ASP A 145 -11.75 32.40 -19.65
C ASP A 145 -10.23 32.36 -19.48
N LYS A 146 -9.75 31.52 -18.56
CA LYS A 146 -8.32 31.38 -18.28
C LYS A 146 -7.56 30.64 -19.39
N ALA A 147 -8.26 29.91 -20.27
CA ALA A 147 -7.62 29.22 -21.38
C ALA A 147 -7.24 30.18 -22.53
N THR A 148 -8.07 31.20 -22.77
CA THR A 148 -7.94 32.09 -23.94
C THR A 148 -7.64 33.54 -23.58
N GLY A 149 -7.85 33.93 -22.32
CA GLY A 149 -7.79 35.33 -21.90
C GLY A 149 -9.01 36.16 -22.28
N LEU A 150 -10.07 35.54 -22.81
CA LEU A 150 -11.32 36.22 -23.12
C LEU A 150 -11.96 36.73 -21.82
N LEU A 151 -12.02 38.05 -21.71
CA LEU A 151 -12.69 38.75 -20.63
C LEU A 151 -14.01 39.29 -21.15
N GLU A 152 -15.07 39.03 -20.41
CA GLU A 152 -16.38 39.59 -20.66
C GLU A 152 -16.89 40.25 -19.39
N GLN A 153 -17.43 41.45 -19.54
CA GLN A 153 -17.93 42.27 -18.45
C GLN A 153 -19.31 42.79 -18.77
N TRP A 154 -20.12 43.00 -17.74
CA TRP A 154 -21.48 43.52 -17.89
C TRP A 154 -21.85 44.42 -16.73
N GLY A 155 -22.89 45.21 -16.97
CA GLY A 155 -23.46 46.06 -15.96
C GLY A 155 -24.65 46.85 -16.48
N SER A 156 -25.09 47.82 -15.70
CA SER A 156 -26.17 48.72 -16.07
C SER A 156 -25.91 50.14 -15.59
N GLY A 157 -26.47 51.13 -16.28
CA GLY A 157 -26.49 52.51 -15.83
C GLY A 157 -27.70 53.27 -16.37
N ILE A 158 -27.96 54.44 -15.80
CA ILE A 158 -29.03 55.34 -16.22
C ILE A 158 -28.39 56.55 -16.88
N VAL A 159 -28.93 56.95 -18.03
CA VAL A 159 -28.51 58.13 -18.79
C VAL A 159 -29.72 59.04 -18.98
N GLY A 160 -29.53 60.34 -18.76
CA GLY A 160 -30.59 61.33 -18.95
C GLY A 160 -31.01 61.47 -20.41
N PRO A 161 -32.05 62.25 -20.70
CA PRO A 161 -32.46 62.54 -22.08
C PRO A 161 -31.36 63.26 -22.87
N ASP A 162 -31.24 62.95 -24.16
CA ASP A 162 -30.28 63.54 -25.13
C ASP A 162 -28.89 63.79 -24.51
N SER A 163 -28.29 62.73 -23.95
CA SER A 163 -27.07 62.85 -23.16
C SER A 163 -26.17 61.62 -23.16
N THR A 164 -24.93 61.83 -22.70
CA THR A 164 -23.95 60.78 -22.43
C THR A 164 -23.58 60.76 -20.96
N SER A 165 -23.34 59.58 -20.40
CA SER A 165 -22.83 59.46 -19.03
C SER A 165 -21.42 60.02 -18.89
N PRO A 166 -20.98 60.34 -17.66
CA PRO A 166 -19.56 60.42 -17.33
C PRO A 166 -18.83 59.12 -17.70
N ALA A 167 -17.49 59.17 -17.73
CA ALA A 167 -16.67 57.96 -17.89
C ALA A 167 -16.91 56.99 -16.73
N ILE A 168 -17.21 55.72 -17.04
CA ILE A 168 -17.42 54.66 -16.05
C ILE A 168 -16.30 53.65 -16.17
N ASN A 169 -15.75 53.20 -15.05
CA ASN A 169 -14.72 52.17 -15.03
C ASN A 169 -15.34 50.79 -15.30
N PHE A 170 -14.65 49.98 -16.10
CA PHE A 170 -14.93 48.55 -16.14
C PHE A 170 -14.61 47.92 -14.77
N PRO A 171 -15.37 46.89 -14.33
CA PRO A 171 -15.09 46.14 -13.10
C PRO A 171 -13.64 45.64 -12.99
N THR A 172 -13.05 45.23 -14.12
CA THR A 172 -11.62 44.92 -14.26
C THR A 172 -11.09 45.56 -15.56
N PRO A 173 -9.85 46.07 -15.60
CA PRO A 173 -9.26 46.56 -16.84
C PRO A 173 -9.19 45.47 -17.92
N PHE A 174 -9.38 45.88 -19.18
CA PHE A 174 -8.97 45.11 -20.35
C PHE A 174 -7.51 45.39 -20.69
N ALA A 175 -6.84 44.47 -21.38
CA ALA A 175 -5.65 44.76 -22.17
C ALA A 175 -6.04 45.35 -23.54
N GLU A 176 -7.13 44.85 -24.11
CA GLU A 176 -7.69 45.28 -25.38
C GLU A 176 -9.21 45.08 -25.36
N VAL A 177 -9.97 46.04 -25.89
CA VAL A 177 -11.44 45.94 -25.97
C VAL A 177 -11.83 45.61 -27.41
N TYR A 178 -12.50 44.49 -27.62
CA TYR A 178 -12.96 44.06 -28.95
C TYR A 178 -14.36 44.56 -29.25
N ASN A 179 -15.23 44.59 -28.25
CA ASN A 179 -16.60 45.06 -28.38
C ASN A 179 -17.06 45.69 -27.08
N CYS A 180 -17.84 46.77 -27.18
CA CYS A 180 -18.55 47.37 -26.08
C CYS A 180 -19.86 47.91 -26.63
N PHE A 181 -20.96 47.38 -26.12
CA PHE A 181 -22.29 47.72 -26.58
C PHE A 181 -23.26 47.73 -25.40
N GLY A 182 -24.38 48.39 -25.60
CA GLY A 182 -25.45 48.40 -24.62
C GLY A 182 -26.79 48.43 -25.32
N ASN A 183 -27.81 47.96 -24.61
CA ASN A 183 -29.17 48.07 -25.08
C ASN A 183 -30.02 48.73 -23.99
N LYS A 184 -30.98 49.53 -24.44
CA LYS A 184 -32.00 50.09 -23.57
C LYS A 184 -32.89 48.97 -23.05
N VAL A 185 -33.25 49.05 -21.77
CA VAL A 185 -34.17 48.10 -21.13
C VAL A 185 -35.40 48.76 -20.51
N THR A 186 -35.48 50.09 -20.54
CA THR A 186 -36.65 50.84 -20.08
C THR A 186 -37.61 51.09 -21.26
N PRO A 187 -38.90 50.75 -21.14
CA PRO A 187 -39.91 51.13 -22.14
C PRO A 187 -40.23 52.63 -22.02
N ASN A 188 -40.21 53.35 -23.14
CA ASN A 188 -40.77 54.69 -23.27
C ASN A 188 -41.37 54.87 -24.67
N SER A 189 -42.14 55.94 -24.85
CA SER A 189 -42.73 56.32 -26.13
C SER A 189 -41.63 56.50 -27.18
N GLU A 190 -41.70 55.79 -28.30
CA GLU A 190 -40.88 56.03 -29.49
C GLU A 190 -41.12 57.48 -29.97
N ASP A 191 -40.07 58.29 -30.06
CA ASP A 191 -40.10 59.46 -30.93
C ASP A 191 -39.79 59.02 -32.37
N GLY A 192 -40.00 59.91 -33.33
CA GLY A 192 -40.09 59.57 -34.76
C GLY A 192 -38.81 58.99 -35.40
N ASP A 193 -37.69 58.92 -34.68
CA ASP A 193 -36.39 58.44 -35.17
C ASP A 193 -35.90 57.13 -34.51
N GLY A 194 -36.66 56.57 -33.56
CA GLY A 194 -36.39 55.25 -33.00
C GLY A 194 -35.53 55.21 -31.73
N ASN A 195 -35.25 56.35 -31.07
CA ASN A 195 -34.72 56.42 -29.70
C ASN A 195 -33.47 55.54 -29.43
N ALA A 196 -32.31 55.90 -29.98
CA ALA A 196 -31.07 55.14 -29.79
C ALA A 196 -30.50 55.25 -28.36
N ALA A 197 -30.04 54.13 -27.78
CA ALA A 197 -29.23 54.13 -26.58
C ALA A 197 -28.26 52.96 -26.59
N GLY A 198 -27.09 53.14 -25.96
CA GLY A 198 -26.08 52.09 -25.96
C GLY A 198 -24.88 52.41 -25.11
N ALA A 199 -23.81 51.66 -25.34
CA ALA A 199 -22.53 51.83 -24.68
C ALA A 199 -21.42 51.78 -25.73
N PHE A 200 -20.31 52.48 -25.46
CA PHE A 200 -19.09 52.36 -26.23
C PHE A 200 -17.88 52.52 -25.29
N HIS A 201 -16.78 51.84 -25.62
CA HIS A 201 -15.55 51.99 -24.85
C HIS A 201 -14.86 53.30 -25.23
N ILE A 202 -14.19 53.91 -24.26
CA ILE A 202 -13.34 55.09 -24.49
C ILE A 202 -11.87 54.82 -24.18
N SER A 203 -11.60 53.77 -23.41
CA SER A 203 -10.26 53.24 -23.15
C SER A 203 -10.36 51.77 -22.75
N THR A 204 -9.23 51.14 -22.43
CA THR A 204 -9.20 49.78 -21.89
C THR A 204 -9.72 49.66 -20.45
N THR A 205 -9.87 50.78 -19.76
CA THR A 205 -10.36 50.85 -18.38
C THR A 205 -11.75 51.45 -18.26
N GLN A 206 -12.23 52.13 -19.31
CA GLN A 206 -13.43 52.95 -19.23
C GLN A 206 -14.34 52.85 -20.45
N TYR A 207 -15.63 53.02 -20.20
CA TYR A 207 -16.69 53.12 -21.19
C TYR A 207 -17.62 54.29 -20.86
N ARG A 208 -18.51 54.60 -21.80
CA ARG A 208 -19.63 55.52 -21.59
C ARG A 208 -20.93 54.88 -22.06
N LEU A 209 -22.02 55.36 -21.49
CA LEU A 209 -23.37 55.10 -21.94
C LEU A 209 -23.91 56.34 -22.65
N PHE A 210 -24.78 56.15 -23.62
CA PHE A 210 -25.46 57.25 -24.32
C PHE A 210 -26.95 56.96 -24.46
N ASN A 211 -27.73 58.03 -24.54
CA ASN A 211 -29.16 58.01 -24.77
C ASN A 211 -29.54 59.21 -25.63
N ASP A 212 -30.09 58.94 -26.80
CA ASP A 212 -30.53 59.93 -27.78
C ASP A 212 -32.02 60.27 -27.62
N THR A 213 -32.72 59.59 -26.69
CA THR A 213 -34.13 59.92 -26.41
C THR A 213 -34.24 61.33 -25.85
N ASN A 214 -34.99 62.19 -26.53
CA ASN A 214 -35.11 63.62 -26.20
C ASN A 214 -35.77 63.90 -24.83
N THR A 215 -36.81 63.15 -24.45
CA THR A 215 -37.65 63.52 -23.29
C THR A 215 -37.50 62.60 -22.07
N TYR A 216 -36.93 61.42 -22.24
CA TYR A 216 -36.89 60.42 -21.16
C TYR A 216 -35.49 59.88 -20.95
N GLN A 217 -35.18 59.58 -19.69
CA GLN A 217 -33.99 58.81 -19.34
C GLN A 217 -34.08 57.38 -19.86
N ALA A 218 -32.93 56.74 -20.08
CA ALA A 218 -32.81 55.34 -20.44
C ALA A 218 -31.97 54.58 -19.41
N THR A 219 -32.45 53.42 -18.95
CA THR A 219 -31.59 52.42 -18.34
C THR A 219 -30.96 51.59 -19.46
N VAL A 220 -29.63 51.57 -19.50
CA VAL A 220 -28.84 50.81 -20.47
C VAL A 220 -28.17 49.65 -19.76
N HIS A 221 -28.42 48.44 -20.23
CA HIS A 221 -27.63 47.26 -19.87
C HIS A 221 -26.52 47.09 -20.90
N TRP A 222 -25.28 46.99 -20.43
CA TRP A 222 -24.11 46.94 -21.31
C TRP A 222 -23.36 45.62 -21.16
N ARG A 223 -22.69 45.24 -22.25
CA ARG A 223 -21.69 44.17 -22.29
C ARG A 223 -20.44 44.67 -23.00
N ALA A 224 -19.29 44.29 -22.48
CA ALA A 224 -18.01 44.49 -23.12
C ALA A 224 -17.24 43.17 -23.19
N LEU A 225 -16.58 42.93 -24.32
CA LEU A 225 -15.71 41.78 -24.55
C LEU A 225 -14.33 42.27 -24.97
N GLY A 226 -13.30 41.57 -24.51
CA GLY A 226 -11.93 41.96 -24.77
C GLY A 226 -10.93 40.94 -24.23
N LYS A 227 -9.66 41.28 -24.30
CA LYS A 227 -8.57 40.49 -23.73
C LYS A 227 -8.27 40.95 -22.32
N ALA A 228 -8.09 40.02 -21.38
CA ALA A 228 -7.67 40.35 -20.02
C ALA A 228 -6.15 40.65 -19.96
N PRO A 229 -5.70 41.51 -19.03
CA PRO A 229 -4.28 41.70 -18.77
C PRO A 229 -3.57 40.39 -18.40
N GLY A 230 -2.38 40.16 -18.96
CA GLY A 230 -1.55 38.99 -18.66
C GLY A 230 -1.86 37.74 -19.50
N TYR A 231 -2.72 37.86 -20.52
CA TYR A 231 -3.00 36.84 -21.53
C TYR A 231 -2.51 37.28 -22.90
#